data_AF-A0A0C1FCS2-F1
#
_entry.id   AF-A0A0C1FCS2-F1
#
_cell.length_a   1.000
_cell.length_b   1.000
_cell.length_c   1.000
_cell.angle_alpha   90.00
_cell.angle_beta   90.00
_cell.angle_gamma   90.00
#
_symmetry.space_group_name_H-M   'P 1'
#
loop_
_entity.id
_entity.type
_entity.pdbx_description
1 polymer ?
#
loop_
_entity_poly.entity_id
_entity_poly.type
_entity_poly.pdbx_seq_one_letter_code
_entity_poly.pdbx_strand_id
1 'polypeptide(L)'
;MKSISLIIIAVFSFCSLSSGQENGDKLIRKFLADIYNTKISSEVIISKFVKHEDTVSLRTAALAILDMRSPRDSSTGHFSIMKKDILEHNFSIDNFIAFNSSDQSQFNNLSEVDKKGVYRIKLKNTIPVYVLVKQNKIVSFFGFRKAGSDFYTFIVY
;
A
#
# COMPACT_ATOMS: atom_id res chain seq x y z
N MET A 1 44.27 -24.87 -36.81
CA MET A 1 43.16 -23.91 -36.60
C MET A 1 42.11 -24.59 -35.72
N LYS A 2 42.12 -24.30 -34.41
CA LYS A 2 41.06 -24.70 -33.47
C LYS A 2 40.87 -23.53 -32.51
N SER A 3 39.97 -22.63 -32.88
CA SER A 3 39.58 -21.47 -32.08
C SER A 3 38.16 -21.72 -31.59
N ILE A 4 38.00 -22.36 -30.42
CA ILE A 4 36.71 -22.34 -29.72
C ILE A 4 37.00 -22.40 -28.23
N SER A 5 36.81 -21.27 -27.55
CA SER A 5 36.08 -21.14 -26.28
C SER A 5 36.54 -19.89 -25.56
N LEU A 6 35.69 -18.87 -25.55
CA LEU A 6 35.31 -18.11 -24.36
C LEU A 6 34.51 -16.89 -24.81
N ILE A 7 33.17 -16.98 -24.82
CA ILE A 7 32.30 -15.85 -24.45
C ILE A 7 31.09 -16.46 -23.73
N ILE A 8 31.27 -16.75 -22.45
CA ILE A 8 30.19 -16.76 -21.47
C ILE A 8 30.14 -15.32 -20.92
N ILE A 9 28.94 -14.87 -20.53
CA ILE A 9 28.60 -13.60 -19.84
C ILE A 9 28.01 -12.54 -20.78
N ALA A 10 26.70 -12.66 -21.06
CA ALA A 10 25.78 -11.52 -21.19
C ALA A 10 24.28 -11.94 -21.22
N VAL A 11 23.84 -12.85 -20.34
CA VAL A 11 22.40 -13.20 -20.22
C VAL A 11 21.91 -13.02 -18.78
N PHE A 12 22.37 -11.98 -18.08
CA PHE A 12 21.95 -11.70 -16.70
C PHE A 12 21.56 -10.24 -16.43
N SER A 13 21.05 -9.54 -17.42
CA SER A 13 20.34 -8.27 -17.18
C SER A 13 19.11 -8.23 -18.06
N PHE A 14 17.96 -7.87 -17.46
CA PHE A 14 16.59 -7.89 -18.00
C PHE A 14 15.75 -9.14 -17.74
N CYS A 15 15.68 -9.54 -16.47
CA CYS A 15 14.45 -10.14 -15.93
C CYS A 15 14.13 -9.51 -14.57
N SER A 16 13.67 -8.25 -14.59
CA SER A 16 13.22 -7.56 -13.36
C SER A 16 12.00 -6.66 -13.57
N LEU A 17 11.30 -6.76 -14.71
CA LEU A 17 10.30 -5.76 -15.08
C LEU A 17 8.86 -6.26 -15.24
N SER A 18 8.49 -7.44 -14.73
CA SER A 18 7.06 -7.84 -14.71
C SER A 18 6.50 -8.32 -13.36
N SER A 19 7.27 -8.30 -12.27
CA SER A 19 6.83 -8.87 -10.98
C SER A 19 6.07 -7.90 -10.05
N GLY A 20 5.78 -6.67 -10.49
CA GLY A 20 5.24 -5.61 -9.61
C GLY A 20 3.73 -5.65 -9.38
N GLN A 21 2.97 -6.32 -10.26
CA GLN A 21 1.52 -6.07 -10.38
C GLN A 21 0.67 -7.05 -9.54
N GLU A 22 1.09 -8.31 -9.40
CA GLU A 22 0.43 -9.32 -8.55
C GLU A 22 0.87 -9.23 -7.08
N ASN A 23 1.96 -8.50 -6.80
CA ASN A 23 2.59 -8.49 -5.48
C ASN A 23 1.93 -7.47 -4.53
N GLY A 24 1.47 -6.31 -5.04
CA GLY A 24 0.92 -5.25 -4.19
C GLY A 24 -0.42 -5.59 -3.53
N ASP A 25 -1.37 -6.21 -4.25
CA ASP A 25 -2.63 -6.69 -3.63
C ASP A 25 -2.33 -7.71 -2.52
N LYS A 26 -1.49 -8.71 -2.80
CA LYS A 26 -1.09 -9.73 -1.82
C LYS A 26 -0.38 -9.09 -0.61
N LEU A 27 0.48 -8.10 -0.83
CA LEU A 27 1.16 -7.33 0.21
C LEU A 27 0.14 -6.63 1.12
N ILE A 28 -0.81 -5.91 0.53
CA ILE A 28 -1.83 -5.15 1.27
C ILE A 28 -2.75 -6.09 2.04
N ARG A 29 -3.20 -7.21 1.46
CA ARG A 29 -4.03 -8.20 2.17
C ARG A 29 -3.32 -8.77 3.38
N LYS A 30 -2.04 -9.15 3.23
CA LYS A 30 -1.21 -9.64 4.35
C LYS A 30 -1.01 -8.56 5.42
N PHE A 31 -0.77 -7.32 5.01
CA PHE A 31 -0.65 -6.19 5.92
C PHE A 31 -1.94 -5.99 6.74
N LEU A 32 -3.10 -5.94 6.08
CA LEU A 32 -4.39 -5.78 6.76
C LEU A 32 -4.70 -6.94 7.71
N ALA A 33 -4.42 -8.19 7.29
CA ALA A 33 -4.58 -9.35 8.16
C ALA A 33 -3.69 -9.27 9.41
N ASP A 34 -2.44 -8.86 9.26
CA ASP A 34 -1.50 -8.74 10.37
C ASP A 34 -1.85 -7.56 11.30
N ILE A 35 -2.41 -6.44 10.79
CA ILE A 35 -2.93 -5.33 11.62
C ILE A 35 -3.90 -5.86 12.67
N TYR A 36 -4.85 -6.70 12.28
CA TYR A 36 -5.90 -7.18 13.19
C TYR A 36 -5.54 -8.46 13.93
N ASN A 37 -4.34 -9.00 13.74
CA ASN A 37 -3.80 -10.09 14.54
C ASN A 37 -3.14 -9.52 15.81
N THR A 38 -3.82 -9.65 16.95
CA THR A 38 -3.35 -9.12 18.25
C THR A 38 -2.06 -9.77 18.77
N LYS A 39 -1.63 -10.90 18.17
CA LYS A 39 -0.36 -11.56 18.51
C LYS A 39 0.86 -10.95 17.84
N ILE A 40 0.67 -10.04 16.88
CA ILE A 40 1.76 -9.39 16.14
C ILE A 40 1.88 -7.94 16.61
N SER A 41 3.07 -7.51 17.04
CA SER A 41 3.29 -6.11 17.46
C SER A 41 3.29 -5.16 16.26
N SER A 42 3.01 -3.87 16.50
CA SER A 42 3.01 -2.86 15.42
C SER A 42 4.40 -2.73 14.78
N GLU A 43 5.47 -2.86 15.55
CA GLU A 43 6.87 -2.79 15.09
C GLU A 43 7.20 -3.95 14.13
N VAL A 44 6.70 -5.16 14.43
CA VAL A 44 6.84 -6.32 13.54
C VAL A 44 6.09 -6.09 12.22
N ILE A 45 4.90 -5.48 12.27
CA ILE A 45 4.13 -5.15 11.06
C ILE A 45 4.88 -4.12 10.23
N ILE A 46 5.39 -3.06 10.85
CA ILE A 46 6.15 -2.00 10.16
C ILE A 46 7.38 -2.57 9.49
N SER A 47 8.23 -3.30 10.22
CA SER A 47 9.45 -3.89 9.65
C SER A 47 9.15 -4.82 8.46
N LYS A 48 8.05 -5.57 8.53
CA LYS A 48 7.63 -6.51 7.48
C LYS A 48 7.06 -5.79 6.25
N PHE A 49 6.21 -4.79 6.40
CA PHE A 49 5.40 -4.26 5.30
C PHE A 49 5.68 -2.82 4.91
N VAL A 50 6.08 -1.98 5.87
CA VAL A 50 6.12 -0.53 5.71
C VAL A 50 7.55 -0.08 5.45
N LYS A 51 7.76 0.78 4.46
CA LYS A 51 9.02 1.50 4.31
C LYS A 51 8.95 2.71 5.25
N HIS A 52 10.02 2.94 6.00
CA HIS A 52 10.16 4.17 6.77
C HIS A 52 11.59 4.69 6.70
N GLU A 53 11.77 6.01 6.75
CA GLU A 53 13.08 6.64 6.57
C GLU A 53 13.74 7.05 7.89
N ASP A 54 12.95 7.32 8.93
CA ASP A 54 13.46 7.76 10.22
C ASP A 54 12.61 7.27 11.41
N THR A 55 12.95 7.75 12.62
CA THR A 55 12.28 7.38 13.86
C THR A 55 10.92 8.08 14.04
N VAL A 56 10.75 9.28 13.49
CA VAL A 56 9.49 10.03 13.53
C VAL A 56 8.46 9.33 12.67
N SER A 57 8.88 8.87 11.50
CA SER A 57 8.05 8.23 10.52
C SER A 57 7.68 6.79 10.92
N LEU A 58 8.63 6.05 11.52
CA LEU A 58 8.38 4.81 12.25
C LEU A 58 7.27 5.00 13.32
N ARG A 59 7.41 6.00 14.18
CA ARG A 59 6.44 6.30 15.24
C ARG A 59 5.07 6.63 14.67
N THR A 60 5.04 7.42 13.60
CA THR A 60 3.78 7.81 12.92
C THR A 60 3.08 6.58 12.34
N ALA A 61 3.81 5.68 11.67
CA ALA A 61 3.27 4.42 11.18
C ALA A 61 2.75 3.53 12.33
N ALA A 62 3.47 3.45 13.45
CA ALA A 62 3.07 2.66 14.61
C ALA A 62 1.77 3.16 15.24
N LEU A 63 1.65 4.48 15.43
CA LEU A 63 0.42 5.09 15.95
C LEU A 63 -0.75 4.85 15.00
N ALA A 64 -0.54 5.03 13.71
CA ALA A 64 -1.58 4.80 12.70
C ALA A 64 -2.06 3.33 12.68
N ILE A 65 -1.15 2.35 12.80
CA ILE A 65 -1.50 0.93 12.93
C ILE A 65 -2.29 0.66 14.23
N LEU A 66 -1.90 1.28 15.34
CA LEU A 66 -2.61 1.14 16.61
C LEU A 66 -4.03 1.71 16.53
N ASP A 67 -4.20 2.88 15.92
CA ASP A 67 -5.52 3.51 15.74
C ASP A 67 -6.43 2.68 14.82
N MET A 68 -5.88 2.04 13.78
CA MET A 68 -6.63 1.08 12.96
C MET A 68 -7.03 -0.17 13.76
N ARG A 69 -6.07 -0.75 14.50
CA ARG A 69 -6.25 -2.01 15.25
C ARG A 69 -7.28 -1.89 16.37
N SER A 70 -7.17 -0.80 17.15
CA SER A 70 -7.98 -0.52 18.32
C SER A 70 -8.58 0.88 18.21
N PRO A 71 -9.58 1.06 17.32
CA PRO A 71 -10.21 2.35 17.11
C PRO A 71 -10.75 2.91 18.41
N ARG A 72 -10.45 4.19 18.68
CA ARG A 72 -11.00 4.93 19.83
C ARG A 72 -12.36 5.55 19.53
N ASP A 73 -12.81 5.47 18.28
CA ASP A 73 -14.07 6.03 17.83
C ASP A 73 -15.26 5.17 18.27
N SER A 74 -16.46 5.74 18.16
CA SER A 74 -17.70 4.99 18.29
C SER A 74 -17.73 3.83 17.29
N SER A 75 -18.56 2.82 17.52
CA SER A 75 -18.74 1.69 16.59
C SER A 75 -19.16 2.10 15.16
N THR A 76 -19.66 3.33 14.97
CA THR A 76 -20.01 3.94 13.69
C THR A 76 -18.89 4.78 13.06
N GLY A 77 -17.73 4.87 13.70
CA GLY A 77 -16.59 5.62 13.18
C GLY A 77 -15.87 4.88 12.05
N HIS A 78 -15.13 5.63 11.23
CA HIS A 78 -14.50 5.12 10.03
C HIS A 78 -13.61 3.88 10.30
N PHE A 79 -12.77 3.93 11.33
CA PHE A 79 -11.84 2.83 11.62
C PHE A 79 -12.55 1.63 12.25
N SER A 80 -13.57 1.85 13.08
CA SER A 80 -14.44 0.78 13.57
C SER A 80 -15.14 0.03 12.43
N ILE A 81 -15.71 0.75 11.46
CA ILE A 81 -16.37 0.15 10.29
C ILE A 81 -15.35 -0.54 9.38
N MET A 82 -14.21 0.10 9.11
CA MET A 82 -13.13 -0.47 8.30
C MET A 82 -12.63 -1.81 8.90
N LYS A 83 -12.41 -1.85 10.22
CA LYS A 83 -12.01 -3.07 10.93
C LYS A 83 -13.03 -4.19 10.72
N LYS A 84 -14.32 -3.89 10.86
CA LYS A 84 -15.39 -4.87 10.62
C LYS A 84 -15.35 -5.40 9.18
N ASP A 85 -15.29 -4.50 8.20
CA ASP A 85 -15.27 -4.88 6.79
C ASP A 85 -14.07 -5.76 6.45
N ILE A 86 -12.90 -5.49 7.04
CA ILE A 86 -11.70 -6.30 6.79
C ILE A 86 -11.80 -7.68 7.44
N LEU A 87 -12.24 -7.77 8.70
CA LEU A 87 -12.38 -9.04 9.41
C LEU A 87 -13.45 -9.95 8.78
N GLU A 88 -14.52 -9.36 8.25
CA GLU A 88 -15.59 -10.08 7.54
C GLU A 88 -15.27 -10.31 6.05
N HIS A 89 -14.08 -9.93 5.57
CA HIS A 89 -13.67 -10.04 4.16
C HIS A 89 -14.61 -9.28 3.18
N ASN A 90 -15.28 -8.24 3.66
CA ASN A 90 -16.19 -7.37 2.91
C ASN A 90 -15.45 -6.20 2.23
N PHE A 91 -14.39 -6.51 1.48
CA PHE A 91 -13.61 -5.51 0.76
C PHE A 91 -12.98 -6.05 -0.53
N SER A 92 -12.72 -5.14 -1.47
CA SER A 92 -11.90 -5.42 -2.66
C SER A 92 -10.72 -4.47 -2.75
N ILE A 93 -9.71 -4.84 -3.53
CA ILE A 93 -8.55 -3.99 -3.77
C ILE A 93 -8.42 -3.85 -5.28
N ASP A 94 -8.40 -2.61 -5.76
CA ASP A 94 -8.13 -2.27 -7.15
C ASP A 94 -6.77 -1.58 -7.24
N ASN A 95 -6.05 -1.81 -8.34
CA ASN A 95 -4.87 -1.01 -8.67
C ASN A 95 -5.27 0.22 -9.50
N PHE A 96 -4.36 1.20 -9.57
CA PHE A 96 -4.57 2.44 -10.32
C PHE A 96 -5.03 2.25 -11.76
N ILE A 97 -4.51 1.23 -12.46
CA ILE A 97 -4.85 0.97 -13.87
C ILE A 97 -6.33 0.58 -14.02
N ALA A 98 -6.92 -0.05 -13.00
CA ALA A 98 -8.34 -0.40 -12.98
C ALA A 98 -9.27 0.76 -12.58
N PHE A 99 -8.72 1.93 -12.23
CA PHE A 99 -9.54 3.10 -11.92
C PHE A 99 -10.15 3.67 -13.19
N ASN A 100 -11.35 4.25 -13.09
CA ASN A 100 -11.91 5.04 -14.19
C ASN A 100 -11.10 6.34 -14.38
N SER A 101 -11.27 7.01 -15.51
CA SER A 101 -10.54 8.24 -15.84
C SER A 101 -10.72 9.37 -14.82
N SER A 102 -11.92 9.49 -14.24
CA SER A 102 -12.23 10.50 -13.21
C SER A 102 -11.54 10.22 -11.87
N ASP A 103 -11.31 8.96 -11.53
CA ASP A 103 -10.58 8.56 -10.34
C ASP A 103 -9.06 8.68 -10.57
N GLN A 104 -8.59 8.36 -11.77
CA GLN A 104 -7.17 8.49 -12.11
C GLN A 104 -6.70 9.95 -12.07
N SER A 105 -7.52 10.90 -12.51
CA SER A 105 -7.16 12.33 -12.55
C SER A 105 -6.86 12.92 -11.16
N GLN A 106 -7.42 12.32 -10.11
CA GLN A 106 -7.21 12.74 -8.72
C GLN A 106 -5.77 12.48 -8.22
N PHE A 107 -4.96 11.74 -8.98
CA PHE A 107 -3.56 11.44 -8.67
C PHE A 107 -2.57 12.10 -9.64
N ASN A 108 -3.00 13.11 -10.40
CA ASN A 108 -2.17 13.77 -11.41
C ASN A 108 -0.96 14.53 -10.85
N ASN A 109 -0.96 14.81 -9.55
CA ASN A 109 0.19 15.36 -8.82
C ASN A 109 1.30 14.33 -8.56
N LEU A 110 1.04 13.04 -8.77
CA LEU A 110 2.04 11.97 -8.63
C LEU A 110 2.78 11.73 -9.95
N SER A 111 4.02 11.24 -9.85
CA SER A 111 4.74 10.72 -11.01
C SER A 111 4.06 9.48 -11.59
N GLU A 112 4.25 9.21 -12.88
CA GLU A 112 3.70 8.00 -13.54
C GLU A 112 4.16 6.69 -12.89
N VAL A 113 5.37 6.69 -12.32
CA VAL A 113 5.90 5.55 -11.56
C VAL A 113 5.11 5.36 -10.27
N ASP A 114 4.82 6.45 -9.55
CA ASP A 114 4.11 6.40 -8.27
C ASP A 114 2.62 6.08 -8.45
N LYS A 115 1.99 6.59 -9.51
CA LYS A 115 0.59 6.26 -9.86
C LYS A 115 0.38 4.75 -9.95
N LYS A 116 1.31 4.02 -10.59
CA LYS A 116 1.25 2.54 -10.69
C LYS A 116 1.32 1.84 -9.32
N GLY A 117 1.87 2.50 -8.32
CA GLY A 117 1.91 2.03 -6.94
C GLY A 117 0.66 2.34 -6.12
N VAL A 118 -0.33 3.05 -6.67
CA VAL A 118 -1.57 3.38 -5.96
C VAL A 118 -2.55 2.22 -6.03
N TYR A 119 -3.05 1.83 -4.86
CA TYR A 119 -4.10 0.84 -4.67
C TYR A 119 -5.27 1.47 -3.92
N ARG A 120 -6.49 1.09 -4.29
CA ARG A 120 -7.73 1.48 -3.61
C ARG A 120 -8.34 0.28 -2.93
N ILE A 121 -8.47 0.35 -1.60
CA ILE A 121 -9.23 -0.60 -0.80
C ILE A 121 -10.69 -0.11 -0.79
N LYS A 122 -11.56 -0.80 -1.51
CA LYS A 122 -13.00 -0.57 -1.49
C LYS A 122 -13.62 -1.33 -0.33
N LEU A 123 -14.10 -0.60 0.66
CA LEU A 123 -14.78 -1.13 1.83
C LEU A 123 -16.30 -1.09 1.58
N LYS A 124 -17.05 -2.04 2.11
CA LYS A 124 -18.50 -2.17 1.86
C LYS A 124 -19.30 -1.06 2.54
N ASN A 125 -18.93 -0.70 3.77
CA ASN A 125 -19.75 0.12 4.66
C ASN A 125 -19.13 1.49 4.97
N THR A 126 -18.00 1.83 4.35
CA THR A 126 -17.31 3.10 4.57
C THR A 126 -16.58 3.59 3.32
N ILE A 127 -16.09 4.83 3.33
CA ILE A 127 -15.28 5.40 2.26
C ILE A 127 -14.04 4.54 1.93
N PRO A 128 -13.60 4.53 0.65
CA PRO A 128 -12.38 3.84 0.25
C PRO A 128 -11.13 4.39 0.93
N VAL A 129 -10.14 3.52 1.11
CA VAL A 129 -8.80 3.90 1.58
C VAL A 129 -7.80 3.70 0.45
N TYR A 130 -6.90 4.67 0.27
CA TYR A 130 -5.86 4.60 -0.74
C TYR A 130 -4.51 4.29 -0.11
N VAL A 131 -3.78 3.34 -0.70
CA VAL A 131 -2.47 2.86 -0.25
C VAL A 131 -1.46 3.10 -1.37
N LEU A 132 -0.29 3.62 -1.02
CA LEU A 132 0.83 3.77 -1.94
C LEU A 132 1.89 2.71 -1.63
N VAL A 133 2.23 1.91 -2.65
CA VAL A 133 3.25 0.86 -2.61
C VAL A 133 4.40 1.26 -3.52
N LYS A 134 5.63 1.23 -2.98
CA LYS A 134 6.87 1.41 -3.77
C LYS A 134 7.82 0.27 -3.45
N GLN A 135 8.45 -0.32 -4.46
CA GLN A 135 9.47 -1.38 -4.29
C GLN A 135 9.02 -2.52 -3.35
N ASN A 136 7.76 -2.97 -3.48
CA ASN A 136 7.16 -4.01 -2.65
C ASN A 136 7.05 -3.68 -1.14
N LYS A 137 7.02 -2.40 -0.79
CA LYS A 137 6.74 -1.90 0.56
C LYS A 137 5.63 -0.86 0.51
N ILE A 138 4.82 -0.82 1.55
CA ILE A 138 3.82 0.22 1.76
C ILE A 138 4.57 1.47 2.23
N VAL A 139 4.49 2.56 1.48
CA VAL A 139 5.07 3.86 1.89
C VAL A 139 4.01 4.76 2.49
N SER A 140 2.74 4.49 2.22
CA SER A 140 1.59 5.15 2.83
C SER A 140 0.39 4.23 2.78
N PHE A 141 -0.39 4.17 3.86
CA PHE A 141 -1.68 3.46 3.89
C PHE A 141 -2.86 4.42 4.11
N PHE A 142 -2.64 5.72 3.93
CA PHE A 142 -3.67 6.75 3.92
C PHE A 142 -3.40 7.80 2.84
N GLY A 143 -4.10 7.66 1.72
CA GLY A 143 -4.30 8.76 0.77
C GLY A 143 -5.49 9.61 1.20
N PHE A 144 -5.31 10.93 1.24
CA PHE A 144 -6.34 11.89 1.60
C PHE A 144 -6.36 13.09 0.65
N ARG A 145 -7.51 13.72 0.51
CA ARG A 145 -7.66 14.96 -0.24
C ARG A 145 -7.68 16.14 0.72
N LYS A 146 -6.68 17.03 0.62
CA LYS A 146 -6.66 18.27 1.41
C LYS A 146 -7.86 19.13 1.01
N ALA A 147 -8.48 19.82 1.98
CA ALA A 147 -9.54 20.77 1.70
C ALA A 147 -9.06 21.84 0.68
N GLY A 148 -9.86 22.08 -0.36
CA GLY A 148 -9.51 22.99 -1.45
C GLY A 148 -8.51 22.43 -2.49
N SER A 149 -8.13 21.15 -2.41
CA SER A 149 -7.33 20.46 -3.42
C SER A 149 -8.21 19.47 -4.19
N ASP A 150 -8.02 19.41 -5.51
CA ASP A 150 -8.63 18.37 -6.35
C ASP A 150 -7.84 17.05 -6.30
N PHE A 151 -6.61 17.09 -5.79
CA PHE A 151 -5.69 15.96 -5.78
C PHE A 151 -5.60 15.26 -4.42
N TYR A 152 -5.46 13.94 -4.47
CA TYR A 152 -5.06 13.13 -3.34
C TYR A 152 -3.57 13.32 -3.04
N THR A 153 -3.24 13.29 -1.76
CA THR A 153 -1.87 13.25 -1.25
C THR A 153 -1.74 12.13 -0.24
N PHE A 154 -0.51 11.73 0.04
CA PHE A 154 -0.21 10.58 0.89
C PHE A 154 0.67 11.00 2.06
N ILE A 155 0.36 10.50 3.25
CA ILE A 155 1.27 10.60 4.39
C ILE A 155 2.35 9.55 4.18
N VAL A 156 3.55 9.97 3.78
CA VAL A 156 4.69 9.06 3.59
C VAL A 156 5.36 8.80 4.94
N TYR A 157 5.62 7.53 5.22
CA TYR A 157 6.41 7.08 6.36
C TYR A 157 7.86 6.80 5.92
#